data_AF-A0A6S5TDP9-F1
#
_entry.id   AF-A0A6S5TDP9-F1
#
_cell.length_a   1.000
_cell.length_b   1.000
_cell.length_c   1.000
_cell.angle_alpha   90.00
_cell.angle_beta   90.00
_cell.angle_gamma   90.00
#
_symmetry.space_group_name_H-M   'P 1'
#
loop_
_entity.id
_entity.type
_entity.pdbx_description
1 polymer ?
#
loop_
_entity_poly.entity_id
_entity_poly.type
_entity_poly.pdbx_seq_one_letter_code
_entity_poly.pdbx_strand_id
1 'polypeptide(L)'
;MGFYIECYRGAEFLHAGQPSTISADQIEQVVDETTQVSTPAFKGGDEVRRATFVATTPQGKFTWHVLFSTGDADDCVEDVTLVSAPLDAVVKVSPGFKIRDADS
;
A
#
# COMPACT_ATOMS: atom_id res chain seq x y z
N MET A 1 15.57 8.33 -12.08
CA MET A 1 15.50 7.02 -11.43
C MET A 1 14.03 6.74 -11.21
N GLY A 2 13.51 5.65 -11.77
CA GLY A 2 12.14 5.22 -11.51
C GLY A 2 12.10 4.45 -10.19
N PHE A 3 10.98 4.47 -9.49
CA PHE A 3 10.74 3.60 -8.34
C PHE A 3 9.40 2.88 -8.51
N TYR A 4 9.26 1.74 -7.84
CA TYR A 4 7.98 1.07 -7.67
C TYR A 4 7.81 0.62 -6.21
N ILE A 5 6.57 0.44 -5.80
CA ILE A 5 6.24 -0.02 -4.45
C ILE A 5 6.00 -1.52 -4.53
N GLU A 6 6.88 -2.31 -3.93
CA GLU A 6 6.76 -3.75 -3.83
C GLU A 6 5.90 -4.13 -2.62
N CYS A 7 4.79 -4.82 -2.85
CA CYS A 7 4.10 -5.56 -1.80
C CYS A 7 4.90 -6.84 -1.50
N TYR A 8 5.61 -6.89 -0.37
CA TYR A 8 6.44 -8.04 -0.01
C TYR A 8 5.73 -9.02 0.93
N ARG A 9 4.63 -8.58 1.56
CA ARG A 9 3.82 -9.39 2.47
C ARG A 9 2.35 -9.11 2.22
N GLY A 10 1.58 -10.18 2.10
CA GLY A 10 0.14 -10.14 1.98
C GLY A 10 -0.59 -9.70 3.26
N ALA A 11 -1.91 -9.80 3.23
CA ALA A 11 -2.79 -9.45 4.35
C ALA A 11 -3.49 -10.69 4.92
N GLU A 12 -3.79 -10.67 6.22
CA GLU A 12 -4.61 -11.68 6.89
C GLU A 12 -5.89 -11.04 7.41
N PHE A 13 -7.02 -11.71 7.20
CA PHE A 13 -8.32 -11.20 7.63
C PHE A 13 -9.22 -12.34 8.12
N LEU A 14 -10.22 -11.99 8.91
CA LEU A 14 -11.35 -12.86 9.22
C LEU A 14 -12.54 -12.43 8.39
N HIS A 15 -13.26 -13.35 7.77
CA HIS A 15 -14.56 -13.09 7.13
C HIS A 15 -15.59 -14.05 7.71
N ALA A 16 -16.70 -13.52 8.26
CA ALA A 16 -17.70 -14.32 8.98
C ALA A 16 -17.09 -15.25 10.06
N GLY A 17 -16.01 -14.80 10.71
CA GLY A 17 -15.29 -15.56 11.74
C GLY A 17 -14.29 -16.60 11.20
N GLN A 18 -14.17 -16.78 9.88
CA GLN A 18 -13.21 -17.70 9.28
C GLN A 18 -11.94 -16.96 8.84
N PRO A 19 -10.74 -17.48 9.16
CA PRO A 19 -9.49 -16.88 8.72
C PRO A 19 -9.28 -17.06 7.21
N SER A 20 -8.71 -16.05 6.58
CA SER A 20 -8.37 -16.01 5.17
C SER A 20 -7.14 -15.13 4.96
N THR A 21 -6.42 -15.41 3.88
CA THR A 21 -5.17 -14.72 3.53
C THR A 21 -5.28 -14.19 2.10
N ILE A 22 -4.72 -13.00 1.91
CA ILE A 22 -4.49 -12.39 0.61
C ILE A 22 -2.98 -12.45 0.39
N SER A 23 -2.54 -13.16 -0.64
CA SER A 23 -1.11 -13.23 -0.95
C SER A 23 -0.61 -11.89 -1.49
N ALA A 24 0.70 -11.63 -1.35
CA ALA A 24 1.28 -10.34 -1.75
C ALA A 24 1.11 -10.06 -3.25
N ASP A 25 1.15 -11.09 -4.09
CA ASP A 25 0.94 -11.03 -5.54
C ASP A 25 -0.51 -10.70 -5.93
N GLN A 26 -1.47 -10.84 -5.01
CA GLN A 26 -2.87 -10.49 -5.25
C GLN A 26 -3.18 -9.02 -4.92
N ILE A 27 -2.21 -8.29 -4.39
CA ILE A 27 -2.34 -6.89 -3.99
C ILE A 27 -1.65 -6.04 -5.06
N GLU A 28 -2.46 -5.40 -5.89
CA GLU A 28 -1.99 -4.65 -7.04
C GLU A 28 -2.13 -3.15 -6.82
N GLN A 29 -1.15 -2.38 -7.30
CA GLN A 29 -1.23 -0.92 -7.29
C GLN A 29 -2.23 -0.46 -8.33
N VAL A 30 -3.12 0.45 -7.94
CA VAL A 30 -3.95 1.21 -8.89
C VAL A 30 -3.10 2.38 -9.40
N VAL A 31 -2.46 2.18 -10.56
CA VAL A 31 -1.43 3.08 -11.09
C VAL A 31 -1.92 4.52 -11.23
N ASP A 32 -3.17 4.72 -11.67
CA ASP A 32 -3.76 6.05 -11.90
C ASP A 32 -4.17 6.79 -10.61
N GLU A 33 -4.12 6.14 -9.43
CA GLU A 33 -4.54 6.74 -8.15
C GLU A 33 -3.37 7.16 -7.26
N THR A 34 -2.14 7.19 -7.80
CA THR A 34 -1.00 7.69 -7.04
C THR A 34 -1.02 9.21 -7.00
N THR A 35 -1.25 9.79 -5.82
CA THR A 35 -1.40 11.23 -5.62
C THR A 35 -0.35 11.77 -4.67
N GLN A 36 0.26 12.91 -5.00
CA GLN A 36 1.06 13.68 -4.05
C GLN A 36 0.15 14.25 -2.96
N VAL A 37 0.50 14.00 -1.69
CA VAL A 37 -0.35 14.39 -0.54
C VAL A 37 0.12 15.70 0.08
N SER A 38 1.40 16.01 -0.03
CA SER A 38 2.00 17.23 0.51
C SER A 38 2.78 17.96 -0.57
N THR A 39 2.62 19.28 -0.65
CA THR A 39 3.60 20.15 -1.31
C THR A 39 4.95 19.97 -0.65
N PRO A 40 6.08 20.00 -1.38
CA PRO A 40 7.42 19.85 -0.79
C PRO A 40 7.62 20.93 0.29
N ALA A 41 7.46 20.53 1.54
CA ALA A 41 7.47 21.43 2.68
C ALA A 41 8.88 21.42 3.26
N PHE A 42 9.71 22.36 2.78
CA PHE A 42 10.87 22.93 3.46
C PHE A 42 11.66 21.97 4.37
N LYS A 43 12.47 21.11 3.75
CA LYS A 43 13.90 20.81 4.06
C LYS A 43 14.38 19.65 3.16
N GLY A 44 14.82 19.97 1.94
CA GLY A 44 15.57 19.03 1.09
C GLY A 44 14.73 18.03 0.30
N GLY A 45 14.06 18.48 -0.77
CA GLY A 45 13.62 17.61 -1.88
C GLY A 45 12.50 16.58 -1.61
N ASP A 46 12.24 16.19 -0.37
CA ASP A 46 11.38 15.06 -0.04
C ASP A 46 9.90 15.31 -0.41
N GLU A 47 9.33 14.35 -1.12
CA GLU A 47 7.95 14.35 -1.58
C GLU A 47 7.16 13.22 -0.91
N VAL A 48 6.15 13.60 -0.12
CA VAL A 48 5.19 12.65 0.45
C VAL A 48 4.08 12.36 -0.57
N ARG A 49 3.94 11.09 -0.93
CA ARG A 49 3.00 10.57 -1.91
C ARG A 49 2.14 9.48 -1.29
N ARG A 50 0.98 9.25 -1.89
CA ARG A 50 0.07 8.17 -1.53
C ARG A 50 -0.27 7.36 -2.76
N ALA A 51 -0.07 6.05 -2.67
CA ALA A 51 -0.49 5.10 -3.67
C ALA A 51 -1.68 4.28 -3.15
N THR A 52 -2.60 3.92 -4.05
CA THR A 52 -3.70 3.01 -3.74
C THR A 52 -3.35 1.59 -4.16
N PHE A 53 -3.60 0.64 -3.27
CA PHE A 53 -3.46 -0.79 -3.51
C PHE A 53 -4.78 -1.50 -3.30
N VAL A 54 -5.06 -2.48 -4.14
CA VAL A 54 -6.32 -3.23 -4.09
C VAL A 54 -6.07 -4.72 -4.18
N ALA A 55 -6.93 -5.49 -3.53
CA ALA A 55 -7.02 -6.92 -3.75
C ALA A 55 -8.49 -7.32 -3.89
N THR A 56 -8.78 -8.17 -4.86
CA THR A 56 -10.11 -8.73 -5.06
C THR A 56 -10.09 -10.19 -4.64
N THR A 57 -10.82 -10.51 -3.56
CA THR A 57 -11.00 -11.87 -3.08
C THR A 57 -12.42 -12.35 -3.40
N PRO A 58 -12.73 -13.65 -3.26
CA PRO A 58 -14.12 -14.12 -3.35
C PRO A 58 -15.07 -13.46 -2.35
N GLN A 59 -14.54 -12.91 -1.25
CA GLN A 59 -15.30 -12.20 -0.21
C GLN A 59 -15.52 -10.73 -0.55
N GLY A 60 -14.78 -10.17 -1.51
CA GLY A 60 -14.94 -8.81 -2.01
C GLY A 60 -13.63 -8.06 -2.18
N LYS A 61 -13.72 -6.75 -2.37
CA LYS A 61 -12.58 -5.87 -2.63
C LYS A 61 -12.04 -5.25 -1.34
N PHE A 62 -10.73 -5.36 -1.16
CA PHE A 62 -9.96 -4.63 -0.15
C PHE A 62 -9.22 -3.48 -0.82
N THR A 63 -9.05 -2.37 -0.11
CA THR A 63 -8.36 -1.18 -0.60
C THR A 63 -7.53 -0.58 0.50
N TRP A 64 -6.25 -0.36 0.22
CA TRP A 64 -5.28 0.25 1.11
C TRP A 64 -4.71 1.52 0.48
N HIS A 65 -4.47 2.53 1.31
CA HIS A 65 -3.61 3.64 0.98
C HIS A 65 -2.24 3.41 1.61
N VAL A 66 -1.20 3.52 0.80
CA VAL A 66 0.19 3.45 1.23
C VAL A 66 0.76 4.85 1.13
N LEU A 67 1.09 5.44 2.28
CA LEU A 67 1.78 6.72 2.38
C LEU A 67 3.28 6.45 2.35
N PHE A 68 4.00 7.16 1.52
CA PHE A 68 5.42 6.94 1.31
C PHE A 68 6.13 8.24 0.93
N SER A 69 7.41 8.30 1.25
CA SER A 69 8.26 9.47 1.00
C SER A 69 9.37 9.07 0.04
N THR A 70 9.61 9.93 -0.96
CA THR A 70 10.72 9.79 -1.92
C THR A 70 11.46 11.11 -2.04
N GLY A 71 12.79 11.12 -2.10
CA GLY A 71 13.53 12.38 -2.20
C GLY A 71 15.04 12.31 -1.97
N ASP A 72 15.56 13.32 -1.27
CA ASP A 72 16.98 13.41 -0.91
C ASP A 72 17.30 12.52 0.30
N ALA A 73 16.29 12.22 1.15
CA ALA A 73 16.36 11.23 2.19
C ALA A 73 16.16 9.80 1.65
N ASP A 74 16.34 8.80 2.52
CA ASP A 74 16.06 7.40 2.19
C ASP A 74 14.57 7.20 1.90
N ASP A 75 14.26 6.66 0.72
CA ASP A 75 12.93 6.25 0.31
C ASP A 75 12.33 5.28 1.33
N CYS A 76 11.17 5.63 1.90
CA CYS A 76 10.50 4.79 2.89
C CYS A 76 8.97 4.80 2.78
N VAL A 77 8.38 3.69 3.21
CA VAL A 77 6.94 3.59 3.44
C VAL A 77 6.65 4.07 4.86
N GLU A 78 5.82 5.10 4.98
CA GLU A 78 5.51 5.75 6.26
C GLU A 78 4.31 5.11 6.94
N ASP A 79 3.25 4.82 6.17
CA ASP A 79 2.00 4.29 6.70
C ASP A 79 1.25 3.41 5.69
N VAL A 80 0.49 2.45 6.21
CA VAL A 80 -0.39 1.57 5.44
C VAL A 80 -1.78 1.56 6.09
N THR A 81 -2.71 2.29 5.49
CA THR A 81 -4.07 2.43 6.00
C THR A 81 -5.05 1.60 5.17
N LEU A 82 -5.85 0.76 5.83
CA LEU A 82 -7.00 0.10 5.21
C LEU A 82 -8.15 1.11 5.05
N VAL A 83 -8.58 1.34 3.81
CA VAL A 83 -9.61 2.34 3.47
C VAL A 83 -10.97 1.69 3.24
N SER A 84 -10.97 0.49 2.65
CA SER A 84 -12.18 -0.26 2.37
C SER A 84 -11.91 -1.75 2.50
N ALA A 85 -12.88 -2.46 3.06
CA ALA A 85 -12.91 -3.91 3.13
C ALA A 85 -14.36 -4.40 2.94
N PRO A 86 -14.57 -5.66 2.56
CA PRO A 86 -15.90 -6.25 2.51
C PRO A 86 -16.61 -6.22 3.86
N LEU A 87 -17.95 -6.26 3.83
CA LEU A 87 -18.74 -6.40 5.04
C LEU A 87 -18.33 -7.68 5.78
N ASP A 88 -18.28 -7.61 7.11
CA ASP A 88 -17.86 -8.70 7.99
C ASP A 88 -16.40 -9.16 7.82
N ALA A 89 -15.59 -8.42 7.05
CA ALA A 89 -14.15 -8.62 6.99
C ALA A 89 -13.42 -7.80 8.06
N VAL A 90 -12.63 -8.47 8.89
CA VAL A 90 -11.76 -7.84 9.90
C VAL A 90 -10.32 -8.16 9.58
N VAL A 91 -9.57 -7.17 9.08
CA VAL A 91 -8.14 -7.31 8.83
C VAL A 91 -7.39 -7.44 10.16
N LYS A 92 -6.61 -8.51 10.29
CA LYS A 92 -5.76 -8.81 11.45
C LYS A 92 -4.31 -8.44 11.21
N VAL A 93 -3.84 -8.64 9.98
CA VAL A 93 -2.49 -8.27 9.55
C VAL A 93 -2.61 -7.48 8.26
N SER A 94 -2.13 -6.24 8.29
CA SER A 94 -2.04 -5.38 7.10
C SER A 94 -0.90 -5.83 6.17
N PRO A 95 -1.01 -5.57 4.86
CA PRO A 95 0.05 -5.86 3.92
C PRO A 95 1.32 -5.05 4.22
N GLY A 96 2.45 -5.61 3.82
CA GLY A 96 3.76 -4.99 3.97
C GLY A 96 4.27 -4.49 2.62
N PHE A 97 4.68 -3.22 2.58
CA PHE A 97 5.20 -2.56 1.38
C PHE A 97 6.60 -2.00 1.62
N LYS A 98 7.39 -1.93 0.55
CA LYS A 98 8.69 -1.25 0.52
C LYS A 98 8.92 -0.63 -0.86
N ILE A 99 9.69 0.44 -0.91
CA ILE A 99 10.07 1.07 -2.18
C ILE A 99 11.26 0.31 -2.77
N ARG A 100 11.25 0.16 -4.09
CA ARG A 100 12.33 -0.43 -4.88
C ARG A 100 12.69 0.49 -6.04
N ASP A 101 13.98 0.67 -6.24
CA ASP A 101 14.51 1.31 -7.43
C ASP A 101 14.22 0.44 -8.66
N ALA A 102 13.80 1.08 -9.76
CA ALA A 102 13.55 0.43 -11.03
C ALA A 102 14.83 0.20 -11.86
N ASP A 103 15.98 0.70 -11.38
CA ASP A 103 17.27 0.72 -12.10
C ASP A 103 18.28 -0.33 -11.58
N SER A 104 17.85 -1.58 -11.36
CA SER A 104 18.77 -2.68 -10.98
C SER A 104 18.77 -3.87 -11.93
#